data_AF-A0A1Q4FM51-F1
#
_entry.id   AF-A0A1Q4FM51-F1
#
_cell.length_a   1.000
_cell.length_b   1.000
_cell.length_c   1.000
_cell.angle_alpha   90.00
_cell.angle_beta   90.00
_cell.angle_gamma   90.00
#
_symmetry.space_group_name_H-M   'P 1'
#
loop_
_entity.id
_entity.type
_entity.pdbx_description
1 polymer ?
#
loop_
_entity_poly.entity_id
_entity_poly.type
_entity_poly.pdbx_seq_one_letter_code
_entity_poly.pdbx_strand_id
1 'polypeptide(L)'
;MIRWRRVLFIALVAGGIVATAILTPVAYFAYRAAARAVVHPIPATDVEQRDILRVLLETQEYSGVPPPPGYGGGEPAPKKKFLVFIDRTLAICSEAETVPAGDDRCPPWSRSLYPAEIDPNIPERLVRELMAGNREARVAAVPDLPALVVADQAEIRAVLDSGSWDAFYARYPDSTGLLLTTRAVLSADRSRALIYAEYYCDGLCGTGTLHYLRRAGGSWTIERNFRCWIS
;
A
#
# COMPACT_ATOMS: atom_id res chain seq x y z
N MET A 1 43.29 5.24 -56.33
CA MET A 1 43.46 4.03 -55.48
C MET A 1 42.58 4.16 -54.24
N ILE A 2 41.51 3.37 -54.15
CA ILE A 2 40.65 3.31 -52.97
C ILE A 2 41.42 2.63 -51.83
N ARG A 3 41.50 3.29 -50.67
CA ARG A 3 42.12 2.70 -49.46
C ARG A 3 41.14 1.74 -48.81
N TRP A 4 41.12 0.48 -49.28
CA TRP A 4 40.25 -0.60 -48.80
C TRP A 4 40.18 -0.77 -47.27
N ARG A 5 41.28 -0.46 -46.56
CA ARG A 5 41.31 -0.44 -45.09
C ARG A 5 40.28 0.52 -44.45
N ARG A 6 40.05 1.70 -45.05
CA ARG A 6 39.06 2.67 -44.54
C ARG A 6 37.64 2.20 -44.79
N VAL A 7 37.38 1.56 -45.94
CA VAL A 7 36.06 1.00 -46.28
C VAL A 7 35.68 -0.13 -45.32
N LEU A 8 36.62 -1.03 -45.02
CA LEU A 8 36.39 -2.15 -44.11
C LEU A 8 36.11 -1.69 -42.67
N PHE A 9 36.83 -0.67 -42.20
CA PHE A 9 36.61 -0.08 -40.88
C PHE A 9 35.23 0.59 -40.77
N ILE A 10 34.82 1.37 -41.78
CA ILE A 10 33.49 2.02 -41.80
C ILE A 10 32.38 0.96 -41.82
N ALA A 11 32.53 -0.11 -42.61
CA ALA A 11 31.54 -1.19 -42.66
C ALA A 11 31.39 -1.91 -41.31
N LEU A 12 32.48 -2.16 -40.60
CA LEU A 12 32.45 -2.77 -39.26
C LEU A 12 31.79 -1.85 -38.22
N VAL A 13 32.11 -0.56 -38.22
CA VAL A 13 31.50 0.41 -37.30
C VAL A 13 30.00 0.58 -37.59
N ALA A 14 29.62 0.73 -38.85
CA ALA A 14 28.22 0.82 -39.25
C ALA A 14 27.45 -0.47 -38.90
N GLY A 15 28.05 -1.63 -39.14
CA GLY A 15 27.48 -2.92 -38.74
C GLY A 15 27.29 -3.03 -37.22
N GLY A 16 28.26 -2.57 -36.43
CA GLY A 16 28.17 -2.54 -34.97
C GLY A 16 27.07 -1.62 -34.45
N ILE A 17 26.92 -0.41 -35.02
CA ILE A 17 25.86 0.55 -34.67
C ILE A 17 24.47 0.01 -35.04
N VAL A 18 24.33 -0.61 -36.21
CA VAL A 18 23.06 -1.23 -36.62
C VAL A 18 22.71 -2.42 -35.72
N ALA A 19 23.69 -3.26 -35.38
CA ALA A 19 23.48 -4.37 -34.47
C ALA A 19 23.05 -3.92 -33.07
N THR A 20 23.68 -2.88 -32.49
CA THR A 20 23.23 -2.33 -31.20
C THR A 20 21.87 -1.65 -31.31
N ALA A 21 21.61 -0.86 -32.35
CA ALA A 21 20.31 -0.22 -32.56
C ALA A 21 19.15 -1.22 -32.70
N ILE A 22 19.41 -2.44 -33.19
CA ILE A 22 18.39 -3.50 -33.33
C ILE A 22 18.32 -4.38 -32.07
N LEU A 23 19.46 -4.81 -31.53
CA LEU A 23 19.49 -5.75 -30.40
C LEU A 23 19.07 -5.10 -29.08
N THR A 24 19.38 -3.83 -28.85
CA THR A 24 19.06 -3.16 -27.58
C THR A 24 17.55 -3.02 -27.37
N PRO A 25 16.74 -2.55 -28.35
CA PRO A 25 15.29 -2.53 -28.21
C PRO A 25 14.70 -3.92 -28.05
N VAL A 26 15.16 -4.92 -28.80
CA VAL A 26 14.64 -6.30 -28.68
C VAL A 26 14.94 -6.89 -27.31
N ALA A 27 16.16 -6.74 -26.81
CA ALA A 27 16.53 -7.15 -25.45
C ALA A 27 15.73 -6.38 -24.40
N TYR A 28 15.51 -5.07 -24.59
CA TYR A 28 14.70 -4.24 -23.71
C TYR A 28 13.23 -4.67 -23.69
N PHE A 29 12.65 -4.96 -24.85
CA PHE A 29 11.26 -5.43 -24.98
C PHE A 29 11.11 -6.84 -24.41
N ALA A 30 12.04 -7.75 -24.69
CA ALA A 30 12.04 -9.09 -24.10
C ALA A 30 12.21 -9.04 -22.57
N TYR A 31 13.12 -8.19 -22.08
CA TYR A 31 13.28 -7.93 -20.65
C TYR A 31 12.00 -7.36 -20.04
N ARG A 32 11.37 -6.34 -20.64
CA ARG A 32 10.09 -5.80 -20.16
C ARG A 32 8.96 -6.82 -20.22
N ALA A 33 8.90 -7.64 -21.27
CA ALA A 33 7.89 -8.69 -21.41
C ALA A 33 8.09 -9.78 -20.35
N ALA A 34 9.33 -10.17 -20.08
CA ALA A 34 9.68 -11.07 -18.99
C ALA A 34 9.48 -10.42 -17.60
N ALA A 35 9.69 -9.11 -17.46
CA ALA A 35 9.42 -8.37 -16.23
C ALA A 35 7.92 -8.17 -15.99
N ARG A 36 7.10 -8.24 -17.06
CA ARG A 36 5.64 -8.41 -17.00
C ARG A 36 5.23 -9.86 -16.72
N ALA A 37 6.16 -10.75 -16.38
CA ALA A 37 5.84 -12.11 -15.94
C ALA A 37 4.67 -12.07 -14.97
N VAL A 38 3.72 -12.97 -15.21
CA VAL A 38 2.45 -13.05 -14.50
C VAL A 38 2.70 -12.93 -13.01
N VAL A 39 2.16 -11.87 -12.42
CA VAL A 39 2.24 -11.64 -11.00
C VAL A 39 1.26 -12.59 -10.34
N HIS A 40 1.78 -13.53 -9.54
CA HIS A 40 0.97 -14.49 -8.79
C HIS A 40 0.96 -14.06 -7.32
N PRO A 41 0.04 -13.17 -6.89
CA PRO A 41 -0.01 -12.74 -5.51
C PRO A 41 -0.28 -13.93 -4.60
N ILE A 42 0.47 -14.01 -3.51
CA ILE A 42 0.25 -14.99 -2.44
C ILE A 42 -0.38 -14.22 -1.27
N PRO A 43 -1.72 -14.08 -1.21
CA PRO A 43 -2.36 -13.38 -0.12
C PRO A 43 -2.13 -14.14 1.19
N ALA A 44 -1.90 -13.41 2.27
CA ALA A 44 -1.83 -13.96 3.62
C ALA A 44 -3.14 -14.70 3.94
N THR A 45 -3.07 -15.85 4.62
CA THR A 45 -4.24 -16.50 5.23
C THR A 45 -4.83 -15.62 6.34
N ASP A 46 -6.03 -15.93 6.82
CA ASP A 46 -6.66 -15.13 7.89
C ASP A 46 -5.87 -15.18 9.21
N VAL A 47 -5.17 -16.29 9.47
CA VAL A 47 -4.24 -16.41 10.61
C VAL A 47 -3.03 -15.50 10.40
N GLU A 48 -2.37 -15.60 9.24
CA GLU A 48 -1.20 -14.77 8.92
C GLU A 48 -1.55 -13.28 8.90
N GLN A 49 -2.72 -12.91 8.37
CA GLN A 49 -3.22 -11.53 8.37
C GLN A 49 -3.39 -11.00 9.78
N ARG A 50 -4.02 -11.77 10.68
CA ARG A 50 -4.19 -11.37 12.09
C ARG A 50 -2.85 -11.21 12.80
N ASP A 51 -1.90 -12.09 12.56
CA ASP A 51 -0.55 -12.01 13.15
C ASP A 51 0.20 -10.76 12.66
N ILE A 52 0.12 -10.46 11.35
CA ILE A 52 0.71 -9.25 10.76
C ILE A 52 0.05 -7.99 11.31
N LEU A 53 -1.29 -7.95 11.34
CA LEU A 53 -2.04 -6.80 11.87
C LEU A 53 -1.76 -6.56 13.35
N ARG A 54 -1.62 -7.63 14.15
CA ARG A 54 -1.24 -7.53 15.55
C ARG A 54 0.11 -6.81 15.70
N VAL A 55 1.12 -7.22 14.94
CA VAL A 55 2.43 -6.57 14.95
C VAL A 55 2.34 -5.10 14.52
N LEU A 56 1.56 -4.78 13.49
CA LEU A 56 1.32 -3.40 13.06
C LEU A 56 0.71 -2.55 14.19
N LEU A 57 -0.39 -3.03 14.78
CA LEU A 57 -1.15 -2.31 15.79
C LEU A 57 -0.38 -2.14 17.10
N GLU A 58 0.39 -3.14 17.51
CA GLU A 58 1.21 -3.09 18.72
C GLU A 58 2.47 -2.22 18.54
N THR A 59 3.05 -2.17 17.33
CA THR A 59 4.29 -1.42 17.08
C THR A 59 4.05 0.04 16.72
N GLN A 60 2.97 0.33 15.99
CA GLN A 60 2.77 1.66 15.41
C GLN A 60 2.19 2.66 16.40
N GLU A 61 1.84 2.25 17.64
CA GLU A 61 1.25 3.07 18.71
C GLU A 61 0.70 4.37 18.11
N TYR A 62 -0.41 4.33 17.35
CA TYR A 62 -0.90 5.39 16.45
C TYR A 62 -1.23 6.71 17.20
N SER A 63 -0.24 7.26 17.88
CA SER A 63 -0.25 8.14 19.05
C SER A 63 0.59 9.39 18.78
N GLY A 64 1.44 9.35 17.74
CA GLY A 64 2.27 10.46 17.30
C GLY A 64 1.58 11.41 16.31
N VAL A 65 0.32 11.17 15.96
CA VAL A 65 -0.48 12.15 15.23
C VAL A 65 -1.20 12.99 16.27
N PRO A 66 -0.97 14.32 16.32
CA PRO A 66 -1.63 15.17 17.30
C PRO A 66 -3.13 14.96 17.18
N PRO A 67 -3.87 14.93 18.31
CA PRO A 67 -5.32 14.91 18.24
C PRO A 67 -5.77 16.06 17.33
N PRO A 68 -6.84 15.89 16.53
CA PRO A 68 -7.39 17.00 15.77
C PRO A 68 -7.56 18.19 16.73
N PRO A 69 -7.24 19.42 16.30
CA PRO A 69 -7.35 20.59 17.17
C PRO A 69 -8.74 20.57 17.79
N GLY A 70 -8.79 20.57 19.13
CA GLY A 70 -10.06 20.49 19.85
C GLY A 70 -10.96 21.63 19.38
N TYR A 71 -12.01 21.31 18.63
CA TYR A 71 -13.06 22.25 18.26
C TYR A 71 -13.90 22.53 19.52
N GLY A 72 -13.33 23.31 20.43
CA GLY A 72 -13.86 23.61 21.75
C GLY A 72 -12.75 23.57 22.80
N GLY A 73 -12.37 24.73 23.32
CA GLY A 73 -11.21 24.94 24.19
C GLY A 73 -11.30 24.33 25.60
N GLY A 74 -11.44 23.01 25.69
CA GLY A 74 -11.28 22.24 26.91
C GLY A 74 -10.08 21.31 26.82
N GLU A 75 -9.28 21.24 27.89
CA GLU A 75 -8.21 20.24 28.02
C GLU A 75 -8.81 18.82 28.00
N PRO A 76 -8.40 17.93 27.07
CA PRO A 76 -8.94 16.58 27.03
C PRO A 76 -8.29 15.72 28.10
N ALA A 77 -9.13 15.08 28.92
CA ALA A 77 -8.71 14.03 29.85
C ALA A 77 -7.97 12.89 29.11
N PRO A 78 -6.97 12.24 29.73
CA PRO A 78 -6.23 11.13 29.11
C PRO A 78 -7.11 9.88 29.11
N LYS A 79 -7.95 9.77 28.08
CA LYS A 79 -8.84 8.63 27.91
C LYS A 79 -8.15 7.49 27.15
N LYS A 80 -8.60 6.26 27.39
CA LYS A 80 -8.15 5.06 26.66
C LYS A 80 -8.45 5.24 25.17
N LYS A 81 -7.40 5.53 24.43
CA LYS A 81 -7.38 5.70 22.98
C LYS A 81 -7.57 4.33 22.31
N PHE A 82 -8.61 4.18 21.50
CA PHE A 82 -8.81 3.02 20.62
C PHE A 82 -8.84 3.45 19.16
N LEU A 83 -8.66 2.49 18.25
CA LEU A 83 -8.69 2.72 16.82
C LEU A 83 -9.95 2.10 16.22
N VAL A 84 -10.61 2.83 15.33
CA VAL A 84 -11.71 2.26 14.53
C VAL A 84 -11.10 1.58 13.30
N PHE A 85 -11.40 0.30 13.11
CA PHE A 85 -10.94 -0.49 11.97
C PHE A 85 -12.12 -0.86 11.09
N ILE A 86 -12.01 -0.64 9.78
CA ILE A 86 -13.08 -1.02 8.85
C ILE A 86 -13.10 -2.54 8.65
N ASP A 87 -14.27 -3.16 8.73
CA ASP A 87 -14.50 -4.61 8.57
C ASP A 87 -14.09 -5.20 7.21
N ARG A 88 -13.62 -4.36 6.28
CA ARG A 88 -13.21 -4.71 4.92
C ARG A 88 -11.81 -4.19 4.60
N THR A 89 -11.08 -4.98 3.82
CA THR A 89 -9.75 -4.62 3.33
C THR A 89 -9.85 -3.53 2.26
N LEU A 90 -8.88 -2.63 2.26
CA LEU A 90 -8.73 -1.62 1.22
C LEU A 90 -8.49 -2.29 -0.15
N ALA A 91 -9.24 -1.88 -1.16
CA ALA A 91 -8.98 -2.21 -2.55
C ALA A 91 -7.96 -1.22 -3.13
N ILE A 92 -6.98 -1.73 -3.88
CA ILE A 92 -6.01 -0.95 -4.65
C ILE A 92 -6.43 -0.99 -6.12
N CYS A 93 -6.73 0.17 -6.67
CA CYS A 93 -7.14 0.29 -8.05
C CYS A 93 -6.00 0.86 -8.90
N SER A 94 -5.87 0.36 -10.12
CA SER A 94 -4.83 0.84 -11.05
C SER A 94 -5.27 2.14 -11.70
N GLU A 95 -4.36 3.11 -11.88
CA GLU A 95 -4.66 4.35 -12.61
C GLU A 95 -5.12 4.13 -14.06
N ALA A 96 -4.75 2.98 -14.65
CA ALA A 96 -5.12 2.63 -16.02
C ALA A 96 -6.60 2.25 -16.15
N GLU A 97 -7.28 1.94 -15.05
CA GLU A 97 -8.72 1.76 -15.04
C GLU A 97 -9.36 3.13 -14.82
N THR A 98 -10.00 3.66 -15.86
CA THR A 98 -10.92 4.79 -15.72
C THR A 98 -12.08 4.34 -14.84
N VAL A 99 -11.95 4.56 -13.54
CA VAL A 99 -13.02 4.30 -12.59
C VAL A 99 -14.09 5.39 -12.80
N PRO A 100 -15.34 5.04 -13.14
CA PRO A 100 -16.43 6.01 -13.23
C PRO A 100 -16.57 6.78 -11.91
N ALA A 101 -16.87 8.08 -11.98
CA ALA A 101 -17.17 8.85 -10.77
C ALA A 101 -18.36 8.21 -10.02
N GLY A 102 -18.18 7.93 -8.73
CA GLY A 102 -19.18 7.24 -7.90
C GLY A 102 -19.08 5.71 -7.87
N ASP A 103 -18.03 5.12 -8.45
CA ASP A 103 -17.75 3.70 -8.23
C ASP A 103 -17.05 3.50 -6.87
N ASP A 104 -17.79 2.86 -5.98
CA ASP A 104 -17.40 2.63 -4.59
C ASP A 104 -16.30 1.57 -4.42
N ARG A 105 -15.92 0.90 -5.51
CA ARG A 105 -14.84 -0.10 -5.49
C ARG A 105 -13.47 0.55 -5.32
N CYS A 106 -13.33 1.83 -5.70
CA CYS A 106 -12.05 2.54 -5.72
C CYS A 106 -12.23 3.96 -5.18
N PRO A 107 -12.28 4.12 -3.85
CA PRO A 107 -12.46 5.43 -3.27
C PRO A 107 -11.31 6.38 -3.70
N PRO A 108 -11.53 7.70 -3.80
CA PRO A 108 -10.54 8.64 -4.37
C PRO A 108 -9.16 8.59 -3.72
N TRP A 109 -9.09 8.18 -2.45
CA TRP A 109 -7.85 8.01 -1.69
C TRP A 109 -7.06 6.72 -2.03
N SER A 110 -7.66 5.73 -2.69
CA SER A 110 -6.99 4.48 -3.08
C SER A 110 -6.01 4.62 -4.26
N ARG A 111 -5.63 5.84 -4.64
CA ARG A 111 -4.83 6.15 -5.83
C ARG A 111 -3.30 6.14 -5.58
N SER A 112 -2.84 5.99 -4.34
CA SER A 112 -1.46 6.37 -3.97
C SER A 112 -0.50 5.22 -3.64
N LEU A 113 -0.44 4.19 -4.49
CA LEU A 113 0.68 3.25 -4.51
C LEU A 113 1.40 3.31 -5.85
N TYR A 114 2.30 4.29 -6.01
CA TYR A 114 3.11 4.41 -7.22
C TYR A 114 4.44 3.65 -7.07
N PRO A 115 4.73 2.64 -7.90
CA PRO A 115 5.97 1.87 -7.80
C PRO A 115 7.24 2.68 -7.99
N ALA A 116 7.17 3.81 -8.70
CA ALA A 116 8.34 4.60 -9.11
C ALA A 116 9.04 5.33 -7.95
N GLU A 117 8.40 5.44 -6.77
CA GLU A 117 8.92 6.19 -5.62
C GLU A 117 9.09 5.32 -4.36
N ILE A 118 8.78 4.02 -4.43
CA ILE A 118 8.87 3.13 -3.27
C ILE A 118 10.34 2.87 -2.92
N ASP A 119 10.63 2.79 -1.62
CA ASP A 119 11.95 2.43 -1.07
C ASP A 119 12.59 1.30 -1.89
N PRO A 120 13.81 1.49 -2.46
CA PRO A 120 14.48 0.47 -3.28
C PRO A 120 14.76 -0.83 -2.52
N ASN A 121 14.65 -0.85 -1.20
CA ASN A 121 14.79 -2.03 -0.37
C ASN A 121 13.50 -2.86 -0.23
N ILE A 122 12.36 -2.35 -0.70
CA ILE A 122 11.12 -3.13 -0.82
C ILE A 122 11.11 -3.78 -2.21
N PRO A 123 11.04 -5.12 -2.32
CA PRO A 123 11.06 -5.78 -3.61
C PRO A 123 9.90 -5.31 -4.51
N GLU A 124 10.23 -4.73 -5.67
CA GLU A 124 9.24 -4.22 -6.63
C GLU A 124 8.20 -5.29 -7.02
N ARG A 125 8.63 -6.55 -7.08
CA ARG A 125 7.74 -7.69 -7.30
C ARG A 125 6.65 -7.78 -6.24
N LEU A 126 6.98 -7.63 -4.95
CA LEU A 126 6.03 -7.77 -3.85
C LEU A 126 5.03 -6.60 -3.81
N VAL A 127 5.47 -5.40 -4.20
CA VAL A 127 4.57 -4.26 -4.44
C VAL A 127 3.55 -4.60 -5.53
N ARG A 128 4.01 -5.10 -6.69
CA ARG A 128 3.11 -5.49 -7.78
C ARG A 128 2.15 -6.60 -7.35
N GLU A 129 2.62 -7.57 -6.58
CA GLU A 129 1.79 -8.63 -5.97
C GLU A 129 0.75 -8.02 -5.02
N LEU A 130 1.10 -7.04 -4.19
CA LEU A 130 0.17 -6.35 -3.31
C LEU A 130 -0.96 -5.68 -4.09
N MET A 131 -0.62 -4.92 -5.13
CA MET A 131 -1.59 -4.25 -6.00
C MET A 131 -2.48 -5.27 -6.74
N ALA A 132 -1.88 -6.34 -7.27
CA ALA A 132 -2.63 -7.36 -8.00
C ALA A 132 -3.56 -8.17 -7.09
N GLY A 133 -3.14 -8.48 -5.86
CA GLY A 133 -3.90 -9.29 -4.90
C GLY A 133 -5.03 -8.55 -4.20
N ASN A 134 -5.05 -7.21 -4.27
CA ASN A 134 -6.01 -6.36 -3.57
C ASN A 134 -6.89 -5.54 -4.51
N ARG A 135 -7.21 -6.02 -5.71
CA ARG A 135 -8.14 -5.32 -6.63
C ARG A 135 -9.58 -5.25 -6.14
N GLU A 136 -9.92 -6.04 -5.13
CA GLU A 136 -11.26 -6.14 -4.57
C GLU A 136 -11.18 -6.12 -3.04
N ALA A 137 -12.09 -5.37 -2.41
CA ALA A 137 -12.25 -5.37 -0.96
C ALA A 137 -12.79 -6.73 -0.49
N ARG A 138 -12.24 -7.24 0.62
CA ARG A 138 -12.61 -8.52 1.23
C ARG A 138 -12.92 -8.28 2.70
N VAL A 139 -13.66 -9.20 3.35
CA VAL A 139 -13.81 -9.16 4.80
C VAL A 139 -12.42 -9.22 5.44
N ALA A 140 -12.14 -8.29 6.34
CA ALA A 140 -10.86 -8.18 7.01
C ALA A 140 -10.75 -9.23 8.11
N ALA A 141 -9.64 -9.97 8.12
CA ALA A 141 -9.29 -10.85 9.22
C ALA A 141 -8.59 -10.04 10.32
N VAL A 142 -9.39 -9.47 11.22
CA VAL A 142 -8.93 -8.54 12.26
C VAL A 142 -8.55 -9.30 13.55
N PRO A 143 -7.43 -8.96 14.21
CA PRO A 143 -7.09 -9.56 15.51
C PRO A 143 -8.02 -9.03 16.61
N ASP A 144 -8.37 -9.91 17.56
CA ASP A 144 -9.06 -9.49 18.78
C ASP A 144 -8.07 -8.74 19.69
N LEU A 145 -8.25 -7.43 19.79
CA LEU A 145 -7.41 -6.51 20.55
C LEU A 145 -8.28 -5.49 21.29
N PRO A 146 -8.04 -5.25 22.60
CA PRO A 146 -8.86 -4.31 23.38
C PRO A 146 -8.83 -2.85 22.88
N ALA A 147 -7.79 -2.46 22.14
CA ALA A 147 -7.62 -1.12 21.61
C ALA A 147 -8.17 -0.95 20.18
N LEU A 148 -8.98 -1.90 19.70
CA LEU A 148 -9.50 -1.94 18.34
C LEU A 148 -11.01 -2.14 18.35
N VAL A 149 -11.73 -1.26 17.65
CA VAL A 149 -13.17 -1.38 17.42
C VAL A 149 -13.39 -1.60 15.93
N VAL A 150 -13.99 -2.73 15.56
CA VAL A 150 -14.34 -3.01 14.16
C VAL A 150 -15.68 -2.37 13.83
N ALA A 151 -15.73 -1.62 12.74
CA ALA A 151 -16.93 -0.95 12.24
C ALA A 151 -17.24 -1.33 10.80
N ASP A 152 -18.52 -1.34 10.43
CA ASP A 152 -18.98 -1.62 9.07
C ASP A 152 -18.56 -0.50 8.11
N GLN A 153 -18.02 -0.87 6.95
CA GLN A 153 -17.57 0.10 5.93
C GLN A 153 -18.69 1.06 5.48
N ALA A 154 -19.92 0.57 5.31
CA ALA A 154 -21.04 1.41 4.86
C ALA A 154 -21.50 2.35 5.98
N GLU A 155 -21.45 1.93 7.25
CA GLU A 155 -21.68 2.81 8.39
C GLU A 155 -20.66 3.95 8.43
N ILE A 156 -19.36 3.64 8.40
CA ILE A 156 -18.29 4.65 8.44
C ILE A 156 -18.43 5.62 7.28
N ARG A 157 -18.69 5.10 6.09
CA ARG A 157 -18.92 5.93 4.91
C ARG A 157 -20.13 6.85 5.08
N ALA A 158 -21.28 6.34 5.52
CA ALA A 158 -22.47 7.17 5.70
C ALA A 158 -22.21 8.31 6.70
N VAL A 159 -21.43 8.04 7.75
CA VAL A 159 -21.02 9.05 8.73
C VAL A 159 -20.11 10.10 8.08
N LEU A 160 -19.09 9.68 7.33
CA LEU A 160 -18.12 10.61 6.72
C LEU A 160 -18.67 11.35 5.48
N ASP A 161 -19.56 10.74 4.69
CA ASP A 161 -20.22 11.36 3.52
C ASP A 161 -21.18 12.48 3.94
N SER A 162 -21.67 12.45 5.20
CA SER A 162 -22.39 13.60 5.79
C SER A 162 -21.50 14.81 6.06
N GLY A 163 -20.19 14.67 5.79
CA GLY A 163 -19.22 15.77 5.68
C GLY A 163 -18.55 16.18 6.99
N SER A 164 -18.75 15.46 8.09
CA SER A 164 -18.19 15.88 9.37
C SER A 164 -17.52 14.73 10.12
N TRP A 165 -16.21 14.86 10.32
CA TRP A 165 -15.45 14.09 11.30
C TRP A 165 -16.00 14.27 12.73
N ASP A 166 -16.73 15.36 13.02
CA ASP A 166 -17.43 15.50 14.30
C ASP A 166 -18.49 14.43 14.48
N ALA A 167 -19.19 14.03 13.41
CA ALA A 167 -20.16 12.93 13.47
C ALA A 167 -19.45 11.59 13.73
N PHE A 168 -18.26 11.38 13.15
CA PHE A 168 -17.42 10.22 13.43
C PHE A 168 -17.01 10.19 14.91
N TYR A 169 -16.49 11.29 15.44
CA TYR A 169 -16.06 11.36 16.84
C TYR A 169 -17.22 11.38 17.84
N ALA A 170 -18.40 11.88 17.47
CA ALA A 170 -19.60 11.75 18.28
C ALA A 170 -20.05 10.28 18.38
N ARG A 171 -19.91 9.51 17.29
CA ARG A 171 -20.25 8.08 17.22
C ARG A 171 -19.20 7.18 17.89
N TYR A 172 -17.93 7.53 17.74
CA TYR A 172 -16.76 6.84 18.28
C TYR A 172 -15.97 7.78 19.20
N PRO A 173 -16.56 8.17 20.35
CA PRO A 173 -15.89 9.06 21.29
C PRO A 173 -14.57 8.42 21.73
N ASP A 174 -13.52 9.22 21.82
CA ASP A 174 -12.19 8.81 22.30
C ASP A 174 -11.40 7.89 21.35
N SER A 175 -11.91 7.68 20.13
CA SER A 175 -11.13 7.09 19.04
C SER A 175 -9.94 7.97 18.68
N THR A 176 -8.81 7.37 18.30
CA THR A 176 -7.68 8.09 17.71
C THR A 176 -7.90 8.39 16.24
N GLY A 177 -8.77 7.63 15.58
CA GLY A 177 -9.03 7.76 14.16
C GLY A 177 -9.54 6.48 13.53
N LEU A 178 -9.41 6.43 12.21
CA LEU A 178 -9.86 5.36 11.34
C LEU A 178 -8.66 4.69 10.69
N LEU A 179 -8.61 3.35 10.71
CA LEU A 179 -7.60 2.54 10.05
C LEU A 179 -8.23 1.64 8.99
N LEU A 180 -7.62 1.67 7.81
CA LEU A 180 -7.91 0.77 6.70
C LEU A 180 -6.63 0.04 6.33
N THR A 181 -6.73 -1.23 5.97
CA THR A 181 -5.55 -1.99 5.51
C THR A 181 -5.89 -2.87 4.32
N THR A 182 -4.91 -3.13 3.47
CA THR A 182 -5.02 -4.20 2.47
C THR A 182 -4.90 -5.58 3.13
N ARG A 183 -5.23 -6.63 2.37
CA ARG A 183 -4.75 -7.98 2.68
C ARG A 183 -3.25 -8.04 2.37
N ALA A 184 -2.47 -8.47 3.35
CA ALA A 184 -1.04 -8.62 3.17
C ALA A 184 -0.75 -9.63 2.05
N VAL A 185 0.33 -9.40 1.32
CA VAL A 185 0.90 -10.38 0.39
C VAL A 185 2.22 -10.90 0.93
N LEU A 186 2.49 -12.18 0.67
CA LEU A 186 3.66 -12.88 1.15
C LEU A 186 4.63 -13.14 0.01
N SER A 187 5.93 -13.17 0.32
CA SER A 187 6.92 -13.73 -0.60
C SER A 187 6.68 -15.22 -0.82
N ALA A 188 7.25 -15.78 -1.89
CA ALA A 188 7.09 -17.19 -2.25
C ALA A 188 7.50 -18.19 -1.15
N ASP A 189 8.54 -17.84 -0.38
CA ASP A 189 9.02 -18.60 0.77
C ASP A 189 8.28 -18.27 2.09
N ARG A 190 7.29 -17.36 2.03
CA ARG A 190 6.53 -16.81 3.18
C ARG A 190 7.40 -16.21 4.29
N SER A 191 8.63 -15.82 3.98
CA SER A 191 9.54 -15.19 4.95
C SER A 191 9.38 -13.67 5.00
N ARG A 192 8.74 -13.07 4.00
CA ARG A 192 8.45 -11.63 3.91
C ARG A 192 6.97 -11.39 3.71
N ALA A 193 6.50 -10.26 4.19
CA ALA A 193 5.15 -9.78 3.92
C ALA A 193 5.18 -8.28 3.57
N LEU A 194 4.22 -7.86 2.77
CA LEU A 194 3.94 -6.46 2.52
C LEU A 194 2.46 -6.21 2.77
N ILE A 195 2.16 -5.17 3.54
CA ILE A 195 0.80 -4.70 3.79
C ILE A 195 0.81 -3.17 3.67
N TYR A 196 -0.29 -2.63 3.16
CA TYR A 196 -0.50 -1.20 3.08
C TYR A 196 -1.60 -0.80 4.05
N ALA A 197 -1.37 0.28 4.79
CA ALA A 197 -2.29 0.79 5.80
C ALA A 197 -2.51 2.28 5.59
N GLU A 198 -3.78 2.70 5.68
CA GLU A 198 -4.18 4.11 5.68
C GLU A 198 -4.79 4.44 7.02
N TYR A 199 -4.25 5.48 7.64
CA TYR A 199 -4.74 6.03 8.90
C TYR A 199 -5.28 7.43 8.66
N TYR A 200 -6.43 7.73 9.23
CA TYR A 200 -7.07 9.04 9.16
C TYR A 200 -7.47 9.50 10.56
N CYS A 201 -7.19 10.76 10.89
CA CYS A 201 -7.64 11.39 12.12
C CYS A 201 -8.57 12.59 11.89
N ASP A 202 -8.67 13.08 10.65
CA ASP A 202 -9.56 14.17 10.23
C ASP A 202 -9.58 14.24 8.68
N GLY A 203 -10.33 15.15 8.09
CA GLY A 203 -10.50 15.28 6.63
C GLY A 203 -9.22 15.67 5.90
N LEU A 204 -8.31 16.34 6.61
CA LEU A 204 -6.98 16.72 6.14
C LEU A 204 -5.87 16.07 6.98
N CYS A 205 -6.21 15.12 7.85
CA CYS A 205 -5.24 14.42 8.68
C CYS A 205 -5.24 12.95 8.31
N GLY A 206 -4.15 12.50 7.71
CA GLY A 206 -3.97 11.08 7.47
C GLY A 206 -2.58 10.73 6.95
N THR A 207 -2.31 9.43 6.92
CA THR A 207 -1.09 8.87 6.35
C THR A 207 -1.38 7.55 5.66
N GLY A 208 -0.72 7.30 4.54
CA GLY A 208 -0.65 5.99 3.90
C GLY A 208 0.74 5.42 4.04
N THR A 209 0.88 4.21 4.57
CA THR A 209 2.17 3.57 4.84
C THR A 209 2.21 2.14 4.33
N LEU A 210 3.27 1.80 3.58
CA LEU A 210 3.67 0.42 3.30
C LEU A 210 4.50 -0.10 4.46
N HIS A 211 4.09 -1.24 5.01
CA HIS A 211 4.83 -1.97 6.03
C HIS A 211 5.41 -3.22 5.41
N TYR A 212 6.75 -3.29 5.35
CA TYR A 212 7.48 -4.45 4.89
C TYR A 212 7.98 -5.24 6.10
N LEU A 213 7.51 -6.47 6.21
CA LEU A 213 7.76 -7.34 7.36
C LEU A 213 8.64 -8.51 6.99
N ARG A 214 9.40 -8.98 7.98
CA ARG A 214 10.15 -10.23 7.95
C ARG A 214 9.60 -11.18 8.99
N ARG A 215 9.52 -12.47 8.64
CA ARG A 215 9.28 -13.55 9.58
C ARG A 215 10.60 -14.16 10.03
N ALA A 216 10.84 -14.18 11.33
CA ALA A 216 12.00 -14.83 11.92
C ALA A 216 11.57 -15.53 13.22
N GLY A 217 11.96 -16.80 13.39
CA GLY A 217 11.59 -17.57 14.59
C GLY A 217 10.07 -17.76 14.75
N GLY A 218 9.32 -17.79 13.66
CA GLY A 218 7.86 -17.98 13.67
C GLY A 218 7.02 -16.70 13.77
N SER A 219 7.63 -15.59 14.21
CA SER A 219 6.95 -14.30 14.41
C SER A 219 7.27 -13.29 13.32
N TRP A 220 6.32 -12.38 13.07
CA TRP A 220 6.51 -11.23 12.18
C TRP A 220 7.15 -10.07 12.92
N THR A 221 7.99 -9.32 12.21
CA THR A 221 8.57 -8.05 12.68
C THR A 221 8.57 -7.05 11.53
N ILE A 222 8.22 -5.80 11.79
CA ILE A 222 8.37 -4.73 10.80
C ILE A 222 9.87 -4.51 10.58
N GLU A 223 10.31 -4.68 9.33
CA GLU A 223 11.68 -4.38 8.93
C GLU A 223 11.79 -2.96 8.38
N ARG A 224 10.77 -2.51 7.63
CA ARG A 224 10.73 -1.16 7.05
C ARG A 224 9.31 -0.63 7.01
N ASN A 225 9.21 0.70 7.16
CA ASN A 225 8.01 1.47 6.89
C ASN A 225 8.33 2.46 5.78
N PHE A 226 7.45 2.55 4.79
CA PHE A 226 7.55 3.54 3.73
C PHE A 226 6.25 4.34 3.67
N ARG A 227 6.32 5.62 4.08
CA ARG A 227 5.16 6.51 4.07
C ARG A 227 4.93 6.99 2.63
N CYS A 228 3.88 6.47 2.02
CA CYS A 228 3.47 6.80 0.65
C CYS A 228 2.90 8.22 0.56
N TRP A 229 2.19 8.67 1.60
CA TRP A 229 1.65 10.03 1.69
C TRP A 229 1.36 10.44 3.13
N ILE A 230 1.28 11.76 3.33
CA ILE A 230 0.82 12.43 4.56
C ILE A 230 0.01 13.65 4.16
N SER A 231 -1.06 13.92 4.89
CA SER A 231 -1.84 15.16 4.81
C SER A 231 -1.70 15.92 6.12
#